data_AF-A0A3D0CCR3-F1
#
_entry.id   AF-A0A3D0CCR3-F1
#
_cell.length_a   1.000
_cell.length_b   1.000
_cell.length_c   1.000
_cell.angle_alpha   90.00
_cell.angle_beta   90.00
_cell.angle_gamma   90.00
#
_symmetry.space_group_name_H-M   'P 1'
#
loop_
_entity.id
_entity.type
_entity.pdbx_description
1 polymer ?
#
loop_
_entity_poly.entity_id
_entity_poly.type
_entity_poly.pdbx_seq_one_letter_code
_entity_poly.pdbx_strand_id
1 'polypeptide(L)' 'MYPLNYIEPVFRPPSEWKSLILQVTNGCSWNKCTFC' A
#
# COMPACT_ATOMS: atom_id res chain seq x y z
N MET A 1 -13.54 -15.97 -0.09
CA MET A 1 -12.72 -14.80 0.29
C MET A 1 -12.82 -13.83 -0.87
N TYR A 2 -13.46 -12.66 -0.68
CA TYR A 2 -13.61 -11.68 -1.76
C TYR A 2 -12.22 -11.12 -2.12
N PRO A 3 -11.86 -11.01 -3.41
CA PRO A 3 -10.60 -10.40 -3.80
C PRO A 3 -10.61 -8.91 -3.45
N LEU A 4 -9.61 -8.46 -2.70
CA LEU A 4 -9.37 -7.03 -2.48
C LEU A 4 -8.76 -6.46 -3.76
N ASN A 5 -9.45 -5.50 -4.37
CA ASN A 5 -8.96 -4.81 -5.56
C ASN A 5 -8.04 -3.66 -5.11
N TYR A 6 -6.76 -3.76 -5.43
CA TYR A 6 -5.80 -2.70 -5.16
C TYR A 6 -5.61 -1.81 -6.37
N ILE A 7 -5.33 -0.54 -6.12
CA ILE A 7 -4.90 0.40 -7.15
C ILE A 7 -3.39 0.34 -7.22
N GLU A 8 -2.86 0.03 -8.40
CA GLU A 8 -1.43 -0.10 -8.68
C GLU A 8 -0.78 1.25 -9.04
N PRO A 9 0.54 1.43 -8.80
CA PRO A 9 1.50 0.51 -8.19
C PRO A 9 1.40 0.46 -6.65
N VAL A 10 1.66 -0.71 -6.06
CA VAL A 10 1.68 -0.90 -4.61
C VAL A 10 3.09 -1.22 -4.14
N PHE A 11 3.65 -0.36 -3.30
CA PHE A 11 4.97 -0.56 -2.72
C PHE A 11 4.84 -1.09 -1.30
N ARG A 12 5.60 -2.15 -0.99
CA ARG A 12 5.67 -2.71 0.36
C ARG A 12 7.10 -2.76 0.85
N PRO A 13 7.36 -2.36 2.10
CA PRO A 13 8.66 -2.59 2.69
C PRO A 13 8.90 -4.09 2.88
N PRO A 14 10.16 -4.57 2.77
CA PRO A 14 10.50 -5.98 2.90
C PRO A 14 10.16 -6.57 4.27
N SER A 15 9.94 -5.75 5.30
CA SER A 15 9.49 -6.24 6.61
C SER A 15 8.00 -6.59 6.66
N GLU A 16 7.18 -6.07 5.74
CA GLU A 16 5.71 -6.19 5.77
C GLU A 16 5.13 -6.89 4.53
N TRP A 17 5.95 -7.64 3.80
CA TRP A 17 5.54 -8.32 2.57
C TRP A 17 4.48 -9.43 2.76
N LYS A 18 4.13 -9.78 4.00
CA LYS A 18 3.00 -10.70 4.31
C LYS A 18 1.81 -10.00 4.95
N SER A 19 1.93 -8.72 5.28
CA SER A 19 0.86 -7.97 5.95
C SER A 19 -0.30 -7.71 5.00
N LEU A 20 -1.52 -7.69 5.55
CA LEU A 20 -2.72 -7.25 4.84
C LEU A 20 -2.59 -5.76 4.53
N ILE A 21 -2.82 -5.38 3.26
CA ILE A 21 -2.80 -3.99 2.83
C ILE A 21 -4.21 -3.43 2.95
N LEU A 22 -4.38 -2.34 3.68
CA LEU A 22 -5.64 -1.60 3.76
C LEU A 22 -5.45 -0.21 3.14
N GLN A 23 -5.91 -0.04 1.89
CA GLN A 23 -5.86 1.25 1.20
C GLN A 23 -6.96 2.17 1.74
N VAL A 24 -6.60 3.07 2.68
CA VAL A 24 -7.53 4.05 3.27
C VAL A 24 -7.70 5.28 2.37
N THR A 25 -6.64 5.68 1.68
CA THR A 25 -6.60 6.85 0.78
C THR A 25 -5.73 6.56 -0.44
N ASN A 26 -6.09 7.14 -1.59
CA ASN A 26 -5.30 7.08 -2.82
C ASN A 26 -4.46 8.36 -2.95
N GLY A 27 -3.14 8.21 -2.83
CA GLY A 27 -2.20 9.33 -2.79
C GLY A 27 -1.75 9.70 -1.37
N CYS A 28 -0.55 10.24 -1.26
CA CYS A 28 0.07 10.66 0.00
C CYS A 28 0.31 12.17 -0.02
N SER A 29 -0.35 12.91 0.88
CA SER A 29 -0.14 14.36 1.02
C SER A 29 1.28 14.73 1.48
N TRP A 30 2.02 13.76 2.04
CA TRP A 30 3.35 13.99 2.60
C TRP A 30 4.50 13.68 1.63
N ASN A 31 4.26 12.93 0.54
CA ASN A 31 5.16 12.54 -0.58
C ASN A 31 6.68 12.44 -0.30
N LYS A 32 7.06 12.13 0.95
CA LYS A 32 8.44 12.00 1.46
C LYS A 32 8.64 10.65 2.13
N CYS A 33 7.71 9.72 1.92
CA CYS A 33 7.80 8.35 2.43
C CYS A 33 8.81 7.57 1.59
N THR A 34 9.66 6.77 2.22
CA THR A 34 10.61 5.87 1.54
C THR A 34 9.93 4.76 0.73
N PHE A 35 8.64 4.52 0.96
CA PHE A 35 7.86 3.44 0.34
C PHE A 35 6.50 3.98 -0.18
N CYS A 36 6.52 5.15 -0.82
CA CYS A 36 5.31 5.87 -1.24
C CYS A 36 4.58 5.19 -2.40
#